data_AF-A0AB37YL53-F1
#
_entry.id   AF-A0AB37YL53-F1
#
_cell.length_a   1.000
_cell.length_b   1.000
_cell.length_c   1.000
_cell.angle_alpha   90.00
_cell.angle_beta   90.00
_cell.angle_gamma   90.00
#
_symmetry.space_group_name_H-M   'P 1'
#
loop_
_entity.id
_entity.type
_entity.pdbx_description
1 polymer ?
#
loop_
_entity_poly.entity_id
_entity_poly.type
_entity_poly.pdbx_seq_one_letter_code
_entity_poly.pdbx_strand_id
1 'polypeptide(L)'
;MKGYKLTGQDVQTPMTTEKMNPTIVSQYQNEDNVYIVHQSAVTDQGENLLNEGGKYNEKVTNYELEGTKISLIESLDTEENYKVMQMIVPAKGKNSAYQVIILADNLSKEELEKIMLSFVK
;
A
#
# COMPACT_ATOMS: atom_id res chain seq x y z
N MET A 1 -6.62 14.62 -2.49
CA MET A 1 -8.06 14.31 -2.54
C MET A 1 -8.80 15.28 -1.64
N LYS A 2 -10.03 15.67 -1.98
CA LYS A 2 -10.91 16.40 -1.04
C LYS A 2 -11.76 15.37 -0.29
N GLY A 3 -11.85 15.49 1.03
CA GLY A 3 -12.83 14.76 1.85
C GLY A 3 -12.31 13.61 2.71
N TYR A 4 -11.16 13.00 2.40
CA TYR A 4 -10.61 11.93 3.24
C TYR A 4 -10.04 12.47 4.55
N LYS A 5 -10.35 11.79 5.65
CA LYS A 5 -9.81 12.06 6.99
C LYS A 5 -9.20 10.80 7.56
N LEU A 6 -8.13 10.94 8.34
CA LEU A 6 -7.56 9.86 9.13
C LEU A 6 -8.58 9.50 10.23
N THR A 7 -9.06 8.25 10.25
CA THR A 7 -10.03 7.76 11.22
C THR A 7 -9.46 6.74 12.20
N GLY A 8 -8.32 6.12 11.85
CA GLY A 8 -7.62 5.18 12.72
C GLY A 8 -6.15 5.10 12.40
N GLN A 9 -5.33 4.85 13.42
CA GLN A 9 -3.92 4.56 13.26
C GLN A 9 -3.50 3.50 14.28
N ASP A 10 -2.75 2.51 13.82
CA ASP A 10 -2.17 1.44 14.62
C ASP A 10 -0.68 1.28 14.31
N VAL A 11 0.09 0.79 15.28
CA VAL A 11 1.53 0.54 15.14
C VAL A 11 1.79 -0.91 15.50
N GLN A 12 2.09 -1.71 14.48
CA GLN A 12 2.31 -3.14 14.61
C GLN A 12 3.81 -3.41 14.73
N THR A 13 4.25 -3.85 15.91
CA THR A 13 5.64 -4.20 16.16
C THR A 13 5.87 -5.70 16.02
N PRO A 14 6.90 -6.16 15.31
CA PRO A 14 7.29 -7.58 15.30
C PRO A 14 7.60 -8.05 16.73
N MET A 15 7.15 -9.26 17.09
CA MET A 15 7.44 -9.85 18.41
C MET A 15 8.88 -10.37 18.56
N THR A 16 9.71 -10.27 17.51
CA THR A 16 11.06 -10.83 17.44
C THR A 16 12.14 -9.86 17.94
N THR A 17 13.23 -10.40 18.49
CA THR A 17 14.36 -9.65 19.05
C THR A 17 15.30 -9.03 18.01
N GLU A 18 15.21 -9.42 16.74
CA GLU A 18 15.98 -8.80 15.66
C GLU A 18 15.20 -7.65 15.00
N LYS A 19 15.84 -6.49 14.97
CA LYS A 19 15.48 -5.24 14.28
C LYS A 19 13.98 -4.91 14.29
N MET A 20 13.60 -4.13 15.30
CA MET A 20 12.25 -3.61 15.52
C MET A 20 11.85 -2.60 14.44
N ASN A 21 11.45 -3.08 13.26
CA ASN A 21 10.88 -2.27 12.19
C ASN A 21 9.35 -2.37 12.30
N PRO A 22 8.65 -1.39 12.91
CA PRO A 22 7.20 -1.42 13.00
C PRO A 22 6.55 -1.19 11.64
N THR A 23 5.36 -1.76 11.45
CA THR A 23 4.43 -1.40 10.38
C THR A 23 3.42 -0.42 10.93
N ILE A 24 3.34 0.76 10.32
CA ILE A 24 2.33 1.77 10.63
C ILE A 24 1.12 1.50 9.75
N VAL A 25 -0.04 1.28 10.35
CA VAL A 25 -1.31 1.05 9.64
C VAL A 25 -2.21 2.26 9.85
N SER A 26 -2.61 2.93 8.77
CA SER A 26 -3.45 4.13 8.82
C SER A 26 -4.71 3.93 8.00
N GLN A 27 -5.87 4.16 8.61
CA GLN A 27 -7.17 4.11 7.93
C GLN A 27 -7.65 5.51 7.60
N TYR A 28 -8.06 5.70 6.35
CA TYR A 28 -8.62 6.93 5.85
C TYR A 28 -10.02 6.69 5.30
N GLN A 29 -10.94 7.61 5.59
CA GLN A 29 -12.33 7.50 5.20
C GLN A 29 -12.89 8.84 4.72
N ASN A 30 -13.74 8.78 3.70
CA ASN A 30 -14.68 9.84 3.34
C ASN A 30 -16.13 9.30 3.40
N GLU A 31 -17.11 10.01 2.85
CA GLU A 31 -18.52 9.60 2.92
C GLU A 31 -18.77 8.25 2.23
N ASP A 32 -18.05 7.97 1.13
CA ASP A 32 -18.35 6.85 0.23
C ASP A 32 -17.31 5.73 0.26
N ASN A 33 -16.10 5.98 0.77
CA ASN A 33 -14.94 5.10 0.58
C ASN A 33 -14.05 5.03 1.82
N VAL A 34 -13.40 3.88 1.98
CA VAL A 34 -12.35 3.63 2.97
C VAL A 34 -11.11 3.08 2.26
N TYR A 35 -9.93 3.52 2.69
CA TYR A 35 -8.68 2.86 2.32
C TYR A 35 -7.75 2.75 3.52
N ILE A 36 -6.90 1.72 3.48
CA ILE A 36 -5.92 1.43 4.51
C ILE A 36 -4.53 1.53 3.89
N VAL A 37 -3.62 2.19 4.61
CA VAL A 37 -2.21 2.31 4.22
C VAL A 37 -1.36 1.56 5.23
N HIS A 38 -0.55 0.63 4.75
CA HIS A 38 0.53 0.01 5.51
C HIS A 38 1.85 0.63 5.06
N GLN A 39 2.62 1.12 6.03
CA GLN A 39 3.96 1.66 5.82
C GLN A 39 4.96 0.92 6.70
N SER A 40 5.99 0.33 6.09
CA SER A 40 7.01 -0.43 6.83
C SER A 40 8.39 -0.26 6.19
N ALA A 41 9.44 -0.60 6.94
CA ALA A 41 10.79 -0.65 6.37
C ALA A 41 10.87 -1.74 5.31
N VAL A 42 11.67 -1.53 4.25
CA VAL A 42 11.91 -2.59 3.26
C VAL A 42 12.65 -3.74 3.94
N THR A 43 12.04 -4.91 3.98
CA THR A 43 12.68 -6.16 4.37
C THR A 43 13.23 -6.87 3.12
N ASP A 44 14.15 -7.83 3.29
CA ASP A 44 14.72 -8.61 2.17
C ASP A 44 13.65 -9.39 1.38
N GLN A 45 12.45 -9.55 1.94
CA GLN A 45 11.31 -10.18 1.27
C GLN A 45 10.35 -9.18 0.63
N GLY A 46 10.40 -7.89 0.99
CA GLY A 46 9.22 -7.03 0.97
C GLY A 46 8.10 -7.64 1.82
N GLU A 47 7.17 -6.86 2.35
CA GLU A 47 5.89 -7.46 2.73
C GLU A 47 5.28 -8.05 1.46
N ASN A 48 5.32 -9.38 1.37
CA ASN A 48 5.19 -10.14 0.14
C ASN A 48 3.71 -10.40 -0.16
N LEU A 49 2.89 -9.36 -0.20
CA LEU A 49 1.48 -9.47 -0.61
C LEU A 49 1.34 -9.99 -2.03
N LEU A 50 2.36 -9.77 -2.87
CA LEU A 50 2.44 -10.32 -4.24
C LEU A 50 2.54 -11.85 -4.28
N ASN A 51 2.99 -12.53 -3.21
CA ASN A 51 2.98 -13.99 -3.15
C ASN A 51 1.60 -14.57 -2.80
N GLU A 52 0.71 -13.75 -2.24
CA GLU A 52 -0.71 -14.10 -2.08
C GLU A 52 -1.53 -13.70 -3.30
N GLY A 53 -1.05 -12.69 -4.03
CA GLY A 53 -1.63 -12.24 -5.29
C GLY A 53 -1.54 -13.34 -6.35
N GLY A 54 -2.66 -13.99 -6.64
CA GLY A 54 -2.74 -15.20 -7.48
C GLY A 54 -3.19 -16.48 -6.76
N LYS A 55 -3.44 -16.41 -5.45
CA LYS A 55 -4.26 -17.43 -4.75
C LYS A 55 -5.76 -17.23 -5.01
N TYR A 56 -6.17 -15.99 -5.32
CA TYR A 56 -7.53 -15.64 -5.73
C TYR A 56 -7.57 -15.22 -7.21
N ASN A 57 -8.78 -15.06 -7.75
CA ASN A 57 -8.99 -14.65 -9.13
C ASN A 57 -8.68 -13.16 -9.29
N GLU A 58 -7.40 -12.86 -9.51
CA GLU A 58 -6.87 -11.50 -9.49
C GLU A 58 -6.03 -11.20 -10.73
N LYS A 59 -5.93 -9.91 -11.06
CA LYS A 59 -5.04 -9.39 -12.08
C LYS A 59 -3.92 -8.59 -11.43
N VAL A 60 -2.68 -9.01 -11.68
CA VAL A 60 -1.49 -8.28 -11.29
C VAL A 60 -0.95 -7.47 -12.48
N THR A 61 -0.80 -6.17 -12.29
CA THR A 61 -0.23 -5.24 -13.28
C THR A 61 0.98 -4.54 -12.68
N ASN A 62 2.14 -4.67 -13.32
CA ASN A 62 3.38 -4.00 -12.93
C ASN A 62 3.69 -2.88 -13.92
N TYR A 63 3.99 -1.69 -13.42
CA TYR A 63 4.31 -0.53 -14.24
C TYR A 63 5.17 0.49 -13.47
N GLU A 64 5.59 1.55 -14.16
CA GLU A 64 6.35 2.64 -13.56
C GLU A 64 5.49 3.91 -13.53
N LEU A 65 5.52 4.61 -12.40
CA LEU A 65 4.87 5.90 -12.19
C LEU A 65 5.88 6.88 -11.58
N GLU A 66 6.16 7.98 -12.29
CA GLU A 66 7.14 8.99 -11.89
C GLU A 66 8.51 8.41 -11.46
N GLY A 67 9.02 7.41 -12.20
CA GLY A 67 10.31 6.76 -11.88
C GLY A 67 10.23 5.72 -10.76
N THR A 68 9.03 5.43 -10.24
CA THR A 68 8.82 4.47 -9.15
C THR A 68 8.08 3.24 -9.66
N LYS A 69 8.57 2.05 -9.29
CA LYS A 69 7.93 0.78 -9.64
C LYS A 69 6.69 0.56 -8.77
N ILE A 70 5.57 0.33 -9.44
CA ILE A 70 4.26 0.07 -8.84
C ILE A 70 3.80 -1.33 -9.24
N SER A 71 3.26 -2.05 -8.27
CA SER A 71 2.47 -3.25 -8.50
C SER A 71 1.03 -2.98 -8.09
N LEU A 72 0.09 -3.20 -8.99
CA LEU A 72 -1.34 -3.09 -8.76
C LEU A 72 -1.96 -4.48 -8.88
N ILE A 73 -2.66 -4.90 -7.84
CA ILE A 73 -3.47 -6.10 -7.79
C ILE A 73 -4.93 -5.66 -7.80
N GLU A 74 -5.72 -6.21 -8.71
CA GLU A 74 -7.16 -5.96 -8.80
C GLU A 74 -7.89 -7.30 -8.74
N SER A 75 -8.92 -7.38 -7.90
CA SER A 75 -9.83 -8.52 -7.94
C SER A 75 -10.54 -8.58 -9.30
N LEU A 76 -10.67 -9.80 -9.84
CA LEU A 76 -11.49 -10.10 -11.02
C LEU A 76 -12.84 -10.71 -10.63
N ASP A 77 -13.10 -10.92 -9.34
CA ASP A 77 -14.37 -11.42 -8.85
C ASP A 77 -15.42 -10.31 -8.78
N THR A 78 -16.64 -10.63 -9.20
CA THR A 78 -17.74 -9.66 -9.25
C THR A 78 -18.31 -9.30 -7.87
N GLU A 79 -18.04 -10.12 -6.86
CA GLU A 79 -18.54 -9.94 -5.49
C GLU A 79 -17.57 -9.13 -4.62
N GLU A 80 -16.28 -9.19 -4.90
CA GLU A 80 -15.22 -8.50 -4.15
C GLU A 80 -14.51 -7.49 -5.04
N ASN A 81 -14.85 -6.22 -4.93
CA ASN A 81 -14.16 -5.15 -5.64
C ASN A 81 -13.08 -4.58 -4.72
N TYR A 82 -11.90 -5.19 -4.67
CA TYR A 82 -10.76 -4.62 -3.97
C TYR A 82 -9.57 -4.43 -4.92
N LYS A 83 -8.72 -3.48 -4.53
CA LYS A 83 -7.44 -3.17 -5.17
C LYS A 83 -6.36 -3.04 -4.13
N VAL A 84 -5.19 -3.59 -4.43
CA VAL A 84 -3.98 -3.40 -3.65
C VAL A 84 -2.95 -2.72 -4.53
N MET A 85 -2.46 -1.56 -4.10
CA MET A 85 -1.34 -0.90 -4.77
C MET A 85 -0.12 -0.94 -3.85
N GLN A 86 1.01 -1.39 -4.38
CA GLN A 86 2.27 -1.52 -3.65
C GLN A 86 3.38 -0.72 -4.32
N MET A 87 4.22 -0.11 -3.49
CA MET A 87 5.37 0.69 -3.90
C MET A 87 6.54 0.49 -2.94
N ILE A 88 7.77 0.47 -3.48
CA ILE A 88 8.99 0.66 -2.70
C ILE A 88 9.51 2.07 -2.96
N VAL A 89 9.54 2.89 -1.91
CA VAL A 89 10.14 4.23 -1.94
C VAL A 89 11.63 4.10 -1.67
N PRO A 90 12.50 4.52 -2.61
CA PRO A 90 13.95 4.39 -2.44
C PRO A 90 14.47 5.29 -1.31
N ALA A 91 15.60 4.89 -0.73
CA ALA A 91 16.29 5.70 0.27
C ALA A 91 16.68 7.07 -0.31
N LYS A 92 16.47 8.14 0.47
CA LYS A 92 16.78 9.52 0.07
C LYS A 92 17.45 10.26 1.21
N GLY A 93 18.71 10.68 1.00
CA GLY A 93 19.50 11.34 2.03
C GLY A 93 19.76 10.43 3.23
N LYS A 94 19.29 10.83 4.41
CA LYS A 94 19.41 10.04 5.65
C LYS A 94 18.26 9.04 5.86
N ASN A 95 17.22 9.10 5.02
CA ASN A 95 16.05 8.24 5.16
C ASN A 95 16.30 6.89 4.49
N SER A 96 16.02 5.81 5.20
CA SER A 96 16.04 4.46 4.64
C SER A 96 14.91 4.27 3.62
N ALA A 97 15.07 3.29 2.74
CA ALA A 97 14.00 2.85 1.87
C ALA A 97 12.84 2.28 2.71
N TYR A 98 11.61 2.50 2.25
CA TYR A 98 10.42 1.98 2.91
C TYR A 98 9.39 1.51 1.88
N GLN A 99 8.48 0.67 2.31
CA GLN A 99 7.40 0.13 1.51
C GLN A 99 6.09 0.82 1.88
N VAL A 100 5.24 1.03 0.87
CA VAL A 100 3.85 1.47 1.03
C VAL A 100 2.94 0.47 0.33
N ILE A 101 1.92 0.03 1.04
CA ILE A 101 0.83 -0.79 0.50
C ILE A 101 -0.48 -0.05 0.80
N ILE A 102 -1.33 0.09 -0.20
CA ILE A 102 -2.67 0.66 -0.07
C ILE A 102 -3.67 -0.43 -0.42
N LEU A 103 -4.57 -0.74 0.51
CA LEU A 103 -5.76 -1.56 0.28
C LEU A 103 -6.98 -0.65 0.18
N ALA A 104 -7.76 -0.80 -0.88
CA ALA A 104 -8.99 -0.04 -1.10
C ALA A 104 -10.04 -0.87 -1.83
N ASP A 105 -11.32 -0.51 -1.69
CA ASP A 105 -12.42 -1.17 -2.40
C ASP A 105 -12.71 -0.47 -3.75
N ASN A 106 -13.37 0.68 -3.68
CA ASN A 106 -14.05 1.37 -4.75
C ASN A 106 -13.23 2.55 -5.29
N LEU A 107 -11.97 2.70 -4.86
CA LEU A 107 -11.07 3.69 -5.42
C LEU A 107 -10.70 3.33 -6.86
N SER A 108 -10.69 4.35 -7.71
CA SER A 108 -10.15 4.24 -9.06
C SER A 108 -8.63 4.08 -9.02
N LYS A 109 -8.06 3.50 -10.08
CA LYS A 109 -6.60 3.41 -10.24
C LYS A 109 -5.94 4.80 -10.13
N GLU A 110 -6.49 5.82 -10.78
CA GLU A 110 -5.95 7.18 -10.77
C GLU A 110 -5.93 7.82 -9.37
N GLU A 111 -6.92 7.52 -8.53
CA GLU A 111 -6.94 7.98 -7.14
C GLU A 111 -5.90 7.28 -6.29
N LEU A 112 -5.75 5.96 -6.45
CA LEU A 112 -4.70 5.20 -5.78
C LEU A 112 -3.31 5.71 -6.16
N GLU A 113 -3.07 5.99 -7.44
CA GLU A 113 -1.81 6.57 -7.91
C GLU A 113 -1.53 7.94 -7.25
N LYS A 114 -2.54 8.80 -7.12
CA LYS A 114 -2.41 10.08 -6.43
C LYS A 114 -2.11 9.92 -4.93
N ILE A 115 -2.70 8.94 -4.24
CA ILE A 115 -2.36 8.63 -2.84
C ILE A 115 -0.91 8.14 -2.79
N MET A 116 -0.54 7.21 -3.68
CA MET A 116 0.78 6.58 -3.69
C MET A 116 1.89 7.61 -3.91
N LEU A 117 1.71 8.53 -4.87
CA LEU A 117 2.64 9.62 -5.12
C LEU A 117 2.77 10.62 -3.96
N SER A 118 1.83 10.64 -3.01
CA SER A 118 1.97 11.49 -1.82
C SER A 118 3.06 11.00 -0.85
N PHE A 119 3.49 9.74 -0.97
CA PHE A 119 4.59 9.17 -0.18
C PHE A 119 5.96 9.38 -0.84
N VAL A 120 6.03 9.60 -2.16
CA VAL A 120 7.32 9.76 -2.87
C VAL A 120 7.94 11.15 -2.68
N LYS A 121 7.14 12.15 -2.27
CA LYS A 121 7.54 13.56 -2.22
C LYS A 121 8.45 13.90 -1.05
#